data_AF-B3G1P5-F1
#
_entry.id   AF-B3G1P5-F1
#
_cell.length_a   1.000
_cell.length_b   1.000
_cell.length_c   1.000
_cell.angle_alpha   90.00
_cell.angle_beta   90.00
_cell.angle_gamma   90.00
#
_symmetry.space_group_name_H-M   'P 1'
#
loop_
_entity.id
_entity.type
_entity.pdbx_description
1 polymer ?
#
loop_
_entity_poly.entity_id
_entity_poly.type
_entity_poly.pdbx_seq_one_letter_code
_entity_poly.pdbx_strand_id
1 'polypeptide(L)'
;MAKKQKQQTYEVTPTDRLGMRVSAMINSPKAQDLGKVTIHRLDTDPAEAWDAVMEVLAETDGIDLVFNDDGTVTLRWDRQELEG
;
A
#
# COMPACT_ATOMS: atom_id res chain seq x y z
N MET A 1 29.80 23.20 2.37
CA MET A 1 28.64 22.52 2.97
C MET A 1 28.06 21.57 1.94
N ALA A 2 28.30 20.25 2.03
CA ALA A 2 27.67 19.28 1.14
C ALA A 2 27.24 18.07 1.98
N LYS A 3 25.98 18.07 2.41
CA LYS A 3 25.38 16.94 3.12
C LYS A 3 25.18 15.83 2.07
N LYS A 4 26.19 14.97 1.93
CA LYS A 4 26.07 13.67 1.24
C LYS A 4 25.01 12.89 2.01
N GLN A 5 23.79 12.89 1.48
CA GLN A 5 22.73 11.97 1.87
C GLN A 5 23.31 10.57 1.72
N LYS A 6 23.57 9.96 2.87
CA LYS A 6 24.00 8.58 3.00
C LYS A 6 22.87 7.77 2.37
N GLN A 7 23.07 7.30 1.14
CA GLN A 7 22.29 6.22 0.55
C GLN A 7 22.59 4.99 1.41
N GLN A 8 21.98 4.95 2.59
CA GLN A 8 21.87 3.72 3.35
C GLN A 8 21.19 2.77 2.38
N THR A 9 21.91 1.74 1.95
CA THR A 9 21.29 0.63 1.24
C THR A 9 20.35 0.02 2.26
N TYR A 10 19.12 0.54 2.32
CA TYR A 10 18.04 -0.12 3.02
C TYR A 10 17.87 -1.41 2.20
N GLU A 11 18.31 -2.53 2.75
CA GLU A 11 17.94 -3.82 2.19
C GLU A 11 16.42 -3.84 2.20
N VAL A 12 15.85 -3.63 1.02
CA VAL A 12 14.42 -3.46 0.86
C VAL A 12 13.77 -4.75 1.30
N THR A 13 13.22 -4.74 2.51
CA THR A 13 12.59 -5.90 3.12
C THR A 13 11.35 -6.27 2.32
N PRO A 14 10.88 -7.52 2.39
CA PRO A 14 9.65 -7.93 1.69
C PRO A 14 8.45 -7.04 2.06
N THR A 15 8.35 -6.60 3.31
CA THR A 15 7.35 -5.64 3.80
C THR A 15 7.47 -4.28 3.13
N ASP A 16 8.69 -3.74 3.02
CA ASP A 16 8.93 -2.45 2.37
C ASP A 16 8.60 -2.50 0.87
N ARG A 17 8.94 -3.62 0.20
CA ARG A 17 8.56 -3.86 -1.21
C ARG A 17 7.04 -3.87 -1.39
N LEU A 18 6.33 -4.58 -0.52
CA LEU A 18 4.88 -4.64 -0.57
C LEU A 18 4.27 -3.26 -0.31
N GLY A 19 4.72 -2.54 0.72
CA GLY A 19 4.27 -1.19 1.04
C GLY A 19 4.50 -0.19 -0.11
N MET A 20 5.66 -0.25 -0.77
CA MET A 20 5.93 0.54 -1.97
C MET A 20 5.02 0.16 -3.13
N ARG A 21 4.75 -1.13 -3.34
CA ARG A 21 3.83 -1.59 -4.39
C ARG A 21 2.42 -1.08 -4.12
N VAL A 22 1.91 -1.23 -2.91
CA VAL A 22 0.58 -0.74 -2.51
C VAL A 22 0.50 0.77 -2.68
N SER A 23 1.52 1.51 -2.22
CA SER A 23 1.62 2.96 -2.42
C SER A 23 1.58 3.34 -3.90
N ALA A 24 2.32 2.64 -4.76
CA ALA A 24 2.29 2.88 -6.20
C ALA A 24 0.92 2.56 -6.82
N MET A 25 0.24 1.51 -6.35
CA MET A 25 -1.14 1.22 -6.76
C MET A 25 -2.07 2.35 -6.36
N ILE A 26 -2.03 2.82 -5.11
CA ILE A 26 -2.87 3.91 -4.61
C ILE A 26 -2.62 5.20 -5.41
N ASN A 27 -1.36 5.53 -5.68
CA ASN A 27 -0.99 6.72 -6.45
C ASN A 27 -1.26 6.60 -7.96
N SER A 28 -1.73 5.44 -8.44
CA SER A 28 -2.04 5.27 -9.86
C SER A 28 -3.26 6.12 -10.26
N PRO A 29 -3.30 6.73 -11.46
CA PRO A 29 -4.42 7.59 -11.88
C PRO A 29 -5.79 6.89 -11.77
N LYS A 30 -5.85 5.61 -12.17
CA LYS A 30 -7.07 4.79 -12.08
C LYS A 30 -7.51 4.57 -10.63
N ALA A 31 -6.57 4.43 -9.71
CA ALA A 31 -6.85 4.19 -8.31
C ALA A 31 -7.37 5.45 -7.61
N GLN A 32 -6.73 6.59 -7.89
CA GLN A 32 -7.20 7.90 -7.46
C GLN A 32 -8.57 8.25 -8.08
N ASP A 33 -8.87 7.79 -9.30
CA ASP A 33 -10.19 7.95 -9.91
C ASP A 33 -11.27 7.01 -9.33
N LEU A 34 -10.90 5.78 -8.94
CA LEU A 34 -11.87 4.84 -8.37
C LEU A 34 -12.03 4.98 -6.85
N GLY A 35 -11.06 5.58 -6.15
CA GLY A 35 -10.98 5.59 -4.68
C GLY A 35 -10.76 4.18 -4.11
N LYS A 36 -10.17 3.28 -4.89
CA LYS A 36 -9.91 1.90 -4.48
C LYS A 36 -8.85 1.21 -5.31
N VAL A 37 -8.19 0.23 -4.71
CA VAL A 37 -7.27 -0.71 -5.36
C VAL A 37 -7.50 -2.12 -4.88
N THR A 38 -7.26 -3.09 -5.75
CA THR A 38 -7.23 -4.50 -5.38
C THR A 38 -5.79 -4.97 -5.32
N ILE A 39 -5.35 -5.36 -4.14
CA ILE A 39 -4.01 -5.82 -3.83
C ILE A 39 -4.04 -7.35 -3.90
N HIS A 40 -3.18 -7.90 -4.75
CA HIS A 40 -2.95 -9.34 -4.86
C HIS A 40 -1.67 -9.67 -4.10
N ARG A 41 -1.66 -10.73 -3.29
CA ARG A 41 -0.45 -11.24 -2.65
C ARG A 41 0.41 -11.97 -3.69
N LEU A 42 1.67 -11.60 -3.83
CA LEU A 42 2.63 -12.27 -4.71
C LEU A 42 3.43 -13.34 -3.94
N ASP A 43 4.08 -14.24 -4.68
CA ASP A 43 4.97 -15.25 -4.11
C ASP A 43 6.15 -14.64 -3.32
N THR A 44 6.57 -13.43 -3.73
CA THR A 44 7.61 -12.65 -3.05
C THR A 44 7.15 -11.97 -1.77
N ASP A 45 5.85 -12.01 -1.47
CA ASP A 45 5.24 -11.37 -0.30
C ASP A 45 4.99 -12.45 0.77
N PRO A 46 5.92 -12.65 1.73
CA PRO A 46 5.73 -13.60 2.81
C PRO A 46 4.52 -13.20 3.66
N ALA A 47 3.89 -14.18 4.29
CA ALA A 47 2.66 -13.96 5.05
C ALA A 47 2.82 -12.90 6.14
N GLU A 48 3.97 -12.89 6.84
CA GLU A 48 4.30 -11.89 7.86
C GLU A 48 4.34 -10.46 7.29
N ALA A 49 4.98 -10.27 6.12
CA ALA A 49 5.03 -8.97 5.46
C ALA A 49 3.65 -8.52 4.99
N TRP A 50 2.86 -9.46 4.47
CA TRP A 50 1.48 -9.21 4.05
C TRP A 50 0.61 -8.76 5.23
N ASP A 51 0.63 -9.53 6.32
CA ASP A 51 -0.15 -9.28 7.53
C ASP A 51 0.22 -7.92 8.14
N ALA A 52 1.51 -7.63 8.27
CA ALA A 52 1.98 -6.34 8.79
C ALA A 52 1.51 -5.14 7.95
N VAL A 53 1.49 -5.26 6.61
CA VAL A 53 0.99 -4.18 5.75
C VAL A 53 -0.54 -4.06 5.86
N MET A 54 -1.27 -5.18 5.90
CA MET A 54 -2.73 -5.13 6.05
C MET A 54 -3.15 -4.57 7.40
N GLU A 55 -2.44 -4.89 8.49
CA GLU A 55 -2.66 -4.35 9.83
C GLU A 55 -2.54 -2.83 9.83
N VAL A 56 -1.43 -2.29 9.32
CA VAL A 56 -1.19 -0.84 9.25
C VAL A 56 -2.28 -0.13 8.43
N LEU A 57 -2.70 -0.74 7.31
CA LEU A 57 -3.77 -0.20 6.50
C LEU A 57 -5.13 -0.28 7.23
N ALA A 58 -5.40 -1.33 8.00
CA ALA A 58 -6.62 -1.47 8.77
C ALA A 58 -6.71 -0.46 9.93
N GLU A 59 -5.56 -0.08 10.48
CA GLU A 59 -5.45 0.96 11.51
C GLU A 59 -5.54 2.38 10.94
N THR A 60 -5.43 2.55 9.61
CA THR A 60 -5.48 3.85 8.97
C THR A 60 -6.94 4.33 8.86
N ASP A 61 -7.23 5.46 9.50
CA ASP A 61 -8.56 6.07 9.45
C ASP A 61 -8.88 6.60 8.03
N GLY A 62 -10.14 6.48 7.62
CA GLY A 62 -10.60 6.91 6.29
C GLY A 62 -10.35 5.91 5.14
N ILE A 63 -9.81 4.73 5.45
CA ILE A 63 -9.70 3.62 4.50
C ILE A 63 -10.44 2.37 4.99
N ASP A 64 -10.95 1.57 4.05
CA ASP A 64 -11.72 0.35 4.29
C ASP A 64 -11.05 -0.81 3.54
N LEU A 65 -10.80 -1.91 4.25
CA LEU A 65 -10.17 -3.11 3.70
C LEU A 65 -11.21 -4.22 3.57
N VAL A 66 -11.39 -4.69 2.34
CA VAL A 66 -12.31 -5.77 2.00
C VAL A 66 -11.53 -7.00 1.54
N PHE A 67 -11.61 -8.08 2.29
CA PHE A 67 -11.04 -9.37 1.91
C PHE A 67 -11.99 -10.09 0.94
N ASN A 68 -11.52 -10.37 -0.28
CA ASN A 68 -12.30 -11.05 -1.30
C ASN A 68 -12.09 -12.57 -1.24
N ASP A 69 -13.08 -13.34 -1.70
CA ASP A 69 -13.04 -14.83 -1.71
C ASP A 69 -11.90 -15.40 -2.57
N ASP A 70 -11.44 -14.64 -3.56
CA ASP A 70 -10.30 -14.98 -4.44
C ASP A 70 -8.92 -14.85 -3.75
N GLY A 71 -8.88 -14.47 -2.46
CA GLY A 71 -7.64 -14.28 -1.70
C GLY A 71 -6.95 -12.93 -1.97
N THR A 72 -7.66 -11.98 -2.56
CA THR A 72 -7.21 -10.62 -2.82
C THR A 72 -7.82 -9.65 -1.81
N VAL A 73 -7.18 -8.51 -1.57
CA VAL A 73 -7.69 -7.49 -0.64
C VAL A 73 -7.97 -6.21 -1.39
N THR A 74 -9.22 -5.75 -1.35
CA THR A 74 -9.61 -4.47 -1.92
C THR A 74 -9.50 -3.40 -0.84
N LEU A 75 -8.54 -2.50 -1.00
CA LEU A 75 -8.42 -1.29 -0.20
C LEU A 75 -9.24 -0.19 -0.86
N ARG A 76 -10.09 0.49 -0.08
CA ARG A 76 -10.95 1.59 -0.52
C ARG A 76 -10.68 2.78 0.37
N TRP A 77 -10.78 3.98 -0.16
CA TRP A 77 -10.70 5.21 0.63
C TRP A 77 -11.74 6.18 0.12
N ASP A 78 -12.21 7.01 1.04
CA ASP A 78 -13.03 8.13 0.63
C ASP A 78 -12.13 9.07 -0.18
N ARG A 79 -12.49 9.28 -1.45
CA ARG A 79 -11.91 10.38 -2.21
C ARG A 79 -12.49 11.62 -1.58
N GLN A 80 -11.80 12.15 -0.57
CA GLN A 80 -12.12 13.48 -0.06
C GLN A 80 -12.19 14.37 -1.30
N GLU A 81 -13.41 14.72 -1.68
CA GLU A 81 -13.68 15.64 -2.77
C GLU A 81 -12.81 16.84 -2.42
N LEU A 82 -11.76 17.07 -3.22
CA LEU A 82 -10.93 18.24 -3.07
C LEU A 82 -11.87 19.42 -3.34
N GLU A 83 -12.57 19.88 -2.32
CA GLU A 83 -13.25 21.17 -2.33
C GLU A 83 -12.15 22.22 -2.49
N GLY A 84 -12.03 22.75 -3.70
CA GLY A 84 -11.07 23.79 -4.06
C GLY A 84 -10.97 24.00 -5.56
#